data_AF-A0A958GAQ5-F1
#
_entry.id   AF-A0A958GAQ5-F1
#
_cell.length_a   1.000
_cell.length_b   1.000
_cell.length_c   1.000
_cell.angle_alpha   90.00
_cell.angle_beta   90.00
_cell.angle_gamma   90.00
#
_symmetry.space_group_name_H-M   'P 1'
#
loop_
_entity.id
_entity.type
_entity.pdbx_description
1 polymer ?
#
loop_
_entity_poly.entity_id
_entity_poly.type
_entity_poly.pdbx_seq_one_letter_code
_entity_poly.pdbx_strand_id
1 'polypeptide(L)' 'NGIRIPLDFSINDADGGGVREGIMTWSPYNDDTSWQGPLYWLYSWVGDKMEGIEDDLTVGVTPLTYDLAQNYP' A
#
# COMPACT_ATOMS: atom_id res chain seq x y z
N ASN A 1 22.12 7.67 4.06
CA ASN A 1 21.47 7.32 2.77
C ASN A 1 20.40 6.29 3.06
N GLY A 2 19.12 6.61 2.85
CA GLY A 2 18.01 5.68 3.12
C GLY A 2 17.96 4.52 2.13
N ILE A 3 17.40 3.40 2.57
CA ILE A 3 17.13 2.22 1.72
C ILE A 3 15.94 2.56 0.81
N ARG A 4 16.00 2.13 -0.45
CA ARG A 4 14.89 2.29 -1.40
C ARG A 4 14.39 0.91 -1.78
N ILE A 5 13.08 0.69 -1.67
CA ILE A 5 12.43 -0.53 -2.13
C ILE A 5 11.55 -0.20 -3.34
N PRO A 6 11.59 -0.98 -4.42
CA PRO A 6 10.58 -0.90 -5.47
C PRO A 6 9.21 -1.26 -4.88
N LEU A 7 8.20 -0.41 -5.10
CA LEU A 7 6.83 -0.63 -4.66
C LEU A 7 5.85 -0.05 -5.67
N ASP A 8 4.76 -0.78 -5.90
CA ASP A 8 3.60 -0.27 -6.61
C ASP A 8 2.32 -0.88 -6.04
N PHE A 9 1.22 -0.15 -6.15
CA PHE A 9 -0.11 -0.64 -5.80
C PHE A 9 -1.16 0.02 -6.70
N SER A 10 -2.27 -0.69 -6.87
CA SER A 10 -3.38 -0.26 -7.71
C SER A 10 -4.68 -0.34 -6.92
N ILE A 11 -5.49 0.71 -7.02
CA ILE A 11 -6.88 0.72 -6.55
C ILE A 11 -7.75 0.50 -7.79
N ASN A 12 -8.52 -0.58 -7.78
CA ASN A 12 -9.41 -0.95 -8.87
C ASN A 12 -10.85 -0.71 -8.45
N ASP A 13 -11.59 -0.01 -9.29
CA ASP A 13 -13.02 0.24 -9.12
C ASP A 13 -13.83 -0.67 -10.05
N ALA A 14 -14.88 -1.30 -9.50
CA ALA A 14 -15.70 -2.28 -10.20
C ALA A 14 -17.13 -2.38 -9.63
N ASP A 15 -17.65 -1.28 -9.08
CA ASP A 15 -18.98 -1.25 -8.48
C ASP A 15 -20.13 -1.24 -9.53
N GLY A 16 -19.88 -0.87 -10.78
CA GLY A 16 -20.81 -0.93 -11.92
C GLY A 16 -21.00 -2.32 -12.54
N GLY A 17 -21.14 -3.35 -11.72
CA GLY A 17 -21.50 -4.71 -12.18
C GLY A 17 -20.34 -5.70 -12.29
N GLY A 18 -19.26 -5.49 -11.54
CA GLY A 18 -18.14 -6.42 -11.43
C GLY A 18 -17.17 -6.38 -12.62
N VAL A 19 -17.34 -5.42 -13.53
CA VAL A 19 -16.37 -5.07 -14.56
C VAL A 19 -15.57 -3.88 -14.05
N ARG A 20 -14.25 -3.88 -14.27
CA ARG A 20 -13.39 -2.78 -13.84
C ARG A 20 -13.67 -1.54 -14.69
N GLU A 21 -14.07 -0.45 -14.03
CA GLU A 21 -14.40 0.85 -14.65
C GLU A 21 -13.30 1.89 -14.43
N GLY A 22 -12.50 1.72 -13.38
CA GLY A 22 -11.43 2.63 -13.02
C GLY A 22 -10.21 1.91 -12.46
N ILE A 23 -9.04 2.50 -12.70
CA ILE A 23 -7.80 2.12 -12.04
C ILE A 23 -7.02 3.37 -11.65
N MET A 24 -6.56 3.42 -10.41
CA MET A 24 -5.60 4.40 -9.92
C MET A 24 -4.34 3.67 -9.47
N THR A 25 -3.19 4.12 -9.94
CA THR A 25 -1.90 3.47 -9.68
C THR A 25 -0.96 4.41 -8.96
N TRP A 26 -0.14 3.88 -8.06
CA TRP A 26 0.90 4.67 -7.41
C TRP A 26 2.03 5.04 -8.37
N SER A 27 2.55 4.05 -9.10
CA SER A 27 3.63 4.25 -10.06
C SER A 27 3.11 4.94 -11.33
N PRO A 28 3.77 6.01 -11.80
CA PRO A 28 3.48 6.62 -13.10
C PRO A 28 3.91 5.73 -14.28
N TYR A 29 4.70 4.68 -14.01
CA TYR A 29 5.16 3.71 -15.02
C TYR A 29 4.25 2.49 -15.11
N ASN A 30 3.20 2.39 -14.27
CA ASN A 30 2.37 1.21 -14.17
C ASN A 30 1.74 0.84 -15.53
N ASP A 31 1.12 1.80 -16.22
CA ASP A 31 0.43 1.61 -17.52
C ASP A 31 -0.48 0.36 -17.57
N ASP A 32 -1.12 0.01 -16.46
CA ASP A 32 -1.91 -1.23 -16.25
C ASP A 32 -1.10 -2.54 -16.45
N THR A 33 0.21 -2.46 -16.28
CA THR A 33 1.19 -3.54 -16.49
C THR A 33 2.06 -3.82 -15.27
N SER A 34 1.80 -3.22 -14.10
CA SER A 34 2.64 -3.46 -12.91
C SER A 34 2.69 -4.90 -12.42
N TRP A 35 1.67 -5.70 -12.74
CA TRP A 35 1.62 -7.13 -12.48
C TRP A 35 2.67 -7.93 -13.28
N GLN A 36 3.20 -7.36 -14.38
CA GLN A 36 4.22 -8.02 -15.21
C GLN A 36 5.61 -7.99 -14.56
N GLY A 37 5.87 -7.03 -13.66
CA GLY A 37 7.07 -7.05 -12.83
C GLY A 37 7.61 -5.68 -12.40
N PRO A 38 8.77 -5.68 -11.72
CA PRO A 38 9.30 -4.49 -11.04
C PRO A 38 9.74 -3.33 -11.94
N LEU A 39 9.86 -3.55 -13.26
CA LEU A 39 10.18 -2.49 -14.22
C LEU A 39 9.15 -1.35 -14.21
N TYR A 40 7.91 -1.68 -13.84
CA TYR A 40 6.78 -0.76 -13.84
C TYR A 40 6.54 -0.11 -12.46
N TRP A 41 7.37 -0.41 -11.45
CA TRP A 41 7.20 0.05 -10.08
C TRP A 41 8.02 1.32 -9.81
N LEU A 42 7.58 2.12 -8.85
CA LEU A 42 8.33 3.30 -8.39
C LEU A 42 9.14 2.95 -7.14
N TYR A 43 10.30 3.59 -6.96
CA TYR A 43 11.04 3.44 -5.71
C TYR A 43 10.35 4.22 -4.58
N SER A 44 10.06 3.53 -3.47
CA SER A 44 9.68 4.14 -2.21
C SER A 44 10.91 4.41 -1.33
N TRP A 45 10.75 5.31 -0.37
CA TRP A 45 11.78 5.68 0.59
C TRP A 45 11.56 4.92 1.90
N VAL A 46 12.52 4.07 2.27
CA VAL A 46 12.62 3.48 3.61
C VAL A 46 13.84 4.12 4.28
N GLY A 47 13.61 5.23 4.97
CA GLY A 47 14.65 5.93 5.74
C GLY A 47 14.52 5.71 7.24
N ASP A 48 15.53 6.13 7.99
CA ASP A 48 15.56 6.19 9.47
C ASP A 48 14.51 7.14 10.09
N LYS A 49 13.57 7.65 9.29
CA LYS A 49 12.49 8.57 9.68
C LYS A 49 11.11 7.92 9.66
N MET A 50 11.04 6.63 9.34
CA MET A 50 9.85 5.85 9.66
C MET A 50 9.93 5.57 11.15
N GLU A 51 9.42 6.51 11.95
CA GLU A 51 9.06 6.21 13.34
C GLU A 51 8.04 5.07 13.24
N GLY A 52 8.38 3.89 13.77
CA GLY A 52 7.33 2.96 14.15
C GLY A 52 6.40 3.74 15.07
N ILE A 53 5.09 3.50 15.00
CA ILE A 53 4.26 3.85 16.15
C ILE A 53 4.95 3.16 17.32
N GLU A 54 5.37 3.91 18.34
CA GLU A 54 5.82 3.32 19.61
C GLU A 54 4.63 2.51 20.11
N ASP A 55 4.67 1.23 19.76
CA ASP A 55 3.70 0.29 20.22
C ASP A 55 4.21 -0.15 21.59
N ASP A 56 3.58 0.38 22.65
CA ASP A 56 3.74 -0.14 24.00
C ASP A 56 3.40 -1.65 24.07
N LEU A 57 2.91 -2.27 22.98
CA LEU A 57 2.82 -3.72 22.79
C LEU A 57 4.18 -4.34 22.38
N THR A 58 5.23 -4.08 23.16
CA THR A 58 6.47 -4.86 23.11
C THR A 58 6.17 -6.36 23.25
N VAL A 59 6.63 -7.15 22.27
CA VAL A 59 6.92 -8.59 22.33
C VAL A 59 5.79 -9.49 22.88
N GLY A 60 4.97 -10.04 21.97
CA GLY A 60 4.11 -11.20 22.26
C GLY A 60 2.61 -10.99 22.07
N VAL A 61 2.17 -9.79 21.67
CA VAL A 61 0.76 -9.53 21.36
C VAL A 61 0.56 -9.67 19.85
N THR A 62 0.25 -10.88 19.41
CA THR A 62 -0.33 -11.07 18.07
C THR A 62 -1.73 -10.44 18.09
N PRO A 63 -2.04 -9.44 17.24
CA PRO A 63 -3.39 -8.91 17.16
C PRO A 63 -4.31 -10.03 16.68
N LEU A 64 -5.15 -10.55 17.58
CA LEU A 64 -6.11 -11.61 17.28
C LEU A 64 -7.39 -11.07 16.63
N THR A 65 -7.59 -9.76 16.70
CA THR A 65 -8.82 -9.09 16.30
C THR A 65 -8.49 -7.72 15.72
N TYR A 66 -9.16 -7.36 14.63
CA TYR A 66 -9.22 -6.00 14.13
C TYR A 66 -10.69 -5.56 14.13
N ASP A 67 -10.94 -4.27 14.27
CA ASP A 67 -12.27 -3.69 14.12
C ASP A 67 -12.19 -2.43 13.25
N LEU A 68 -13.23 -2.20 12.45
CA LEU A 68 -13.29 -1.10 11.50
C LEU A 68 -14.21 -0.02 12.07
N ALA A 69 -13.63 0.94 12.77
CA ALA A 69 -14.37 2.11 13.23
C ALA A 69 -14.57 3.11 12.08
N GLN A 70 -15.77 3.66 11.99
CA GLN A 70 -16.11 4.66 10.99
C GLN A 70 -15.45 6.01 11.33
N ASN A 71 -14.48 6.43 10.52
CA ASN A 71 -13.77 7.70 10.68
C ASN A 71 -14.38 8.83 9.82
N TYR A 72 -15.71 8.96 9.80
CA TYR A 72 -16.37 10.10 9.16
C TYR A 72 -16.89 11.08 10.23
N PRO A 73 -16.63 12.39 10.10
CA PRO A 73 -17.35 13.43 10.84
C PRO A 73 -18.82 13.54 10.43
#